data_AF-A0A0G1R4D8-F1
#
_entry.id   AF-A0A0G1R4D8-F1
#
_cell.length_a   1.000
_cell.length_b   1.000
_cell.length_c   1.000
_cell.angle_alpha   90.00
_cell.angle_beta   90.00
_cell.angle_gamma   90.00
#
_symmetry.space_group_name_H-M   'P 1'
#
loop_
_entity.id
_entity.type
_entity.pdbx_description
1 polymer ?
#
loop_
_entity_poly.entity_id
_entity_poly.type
_entity_poly.pdbx_seq_one_letter_code
_entity_poly.pdbx_strand_id
1 'polypeptide(L)' 'MFNFLKVFQNTGQGKSLKDPVCGMQTGGAITVEYRGNTYGFCSEHCKQQFEKSPEAYNAK' A
#
# COMPACT_ATOMS: atom_id res chain seq x y z
N MET A 1 19.67 23.55 26.34
CA MET A 1 18.37 23.35 27.01
C MET A 1 17.43 22.76 25.98
N PHE A 2 17.11 21.47 26.12
CA PHE A 2 16.42 20.66 25.11
C PHE A 2 14.94 21.04 25.03
N ASN A 3 14.50 21.62 23.92
CA ASN A 3 13.07 21.76 23.63
C ASN A 3 12.61 20.56 22.79
N PHE A 4 12.56 19.42 23.46
CA PHE A 4 11.95 18.17 23.01
C PHE A 4 10.45 18.28 23.25
N LEU A 5 9.73 19.02 22.41
CA LEU A 5 8.29 19.21 22.55
C LEU A 5 7.54 18.71 21.31
N LYS A 6 6.90 17.56 21.53
CA LYS A 6 5.84 16.90 20.77
C LYS A 6 6.28 16.09 19.54
N VAL A 7 6.50 14.78 19.70
CA VAL A 7 5.48 13.71 19.89
C VAL A 7 4.91 13.30 18.53
N PHE A 8 5.36 12.11 18.13
CA PHE A 8 4.85 11.24 17.06
C PHE A 8 5.19 11.64 15.63
N GLN A 9 6.33 11.10 15.21
CA GLN A 9 6.41 10.48 13.90
C GLN A 9 5.15 9.64 13.66
N ASN A 10 4.72 9.59 12.39
CA ASN A 10 3.89 8.53 11.81
C ASN A 10 2.37 8.82 11.71
N THR A 11 2.00 9.72 10.80
CA THR A 11 0.83 9.49 9.97
C THR A 11 1.30 8.96 8.61
N GLY A 12 1.62 7.66 8.57
CA GLY A 12 1.36 6.76 7.45
C GLY A 12 1.54 7.32 6.04
N GLN A 13 2.71 7.86 5.74
CA GLN A 13 3.12 8.06 4.34
C GLN A 13 3.66 6.73 3.80
N GLY A 14 2.74 5.83 3.49
CA GLY A 14 2.99 4.53 2.89
C GLY A 14 2.17 4.37 1.62
N LYS A 15 2.86 4.14 0.52
CA LYS A 15 2.41 3.94 -0.87
C LYS A 15 0.97 3.38 -1.01
N SER A 16 0.17 4.10 -1.81
CA SER A 16 -1.13 3.72 -2.35
C SER A 16 -2.16 3.21 -1.33
N LEU A 17 -2.89 4.15 -0.72
CA LEU A 17 -4.13 3.88 0.04
C LEU A 17 -5.26 3.27 -0.81
N LYS A 18 -5.04 3.04 -2.10
CA LYS A 18 -6.01 2.48 -3.03
C LYS A 18 -5.49 1.16 -3.58
N ASP A 19 -6.34 0.15 -3.49
CA ASP A 19 -6.16 -1.15 -4.11
C ASP A 19 -6.11 -0.99 -5.64
N PRO A 20 -5.05 -1.45 -6.33
CA PRO A 20 -4.90 -1.27 -7.77
C PRO A 20 -5.80 -2.20 -8.61
N VAL A 21 -6.41 -3.23 -7.99
CA VAL A 21 -7.31 -4.18 -8.65
C VAL A 21 -8.74 -3.68 -8.64
N CYS A 22 -9.24 -3.25 -7.47
CA CYS A 22 -10.64 -2.84 -7.32
C CYS A 22 -10.84 -1.34 -7.07
N GLY A 23 -9.79 -0.57 -6.79
CA GLY A 23 -9.86 0.85 -6.49
C GLY A 23 -10.35 1.19 -5.08
N MET A 24 -10.64 0.18 -4.25
CA MET A 24 -11.10 0.38 -2.86
C MET A 24 -9.96 0.89 -1.97
N GLN A 25 -10.33 1.54 -0.87
CA GLN A 25 -9.36 1.97 0.13
C GLN A 25 -8.77 0.75 0.84
N THR A 26 -7.44 0.57 0.75
CA THR A 26 -6.74 -0.45 1.52
C THR A 26 -6.34 0.11 2.88
N GLY A 27 -6.52 -0.70 3.92
CA GLY A 27 -5.96 -0.41 5.25
C GLY A 27 -4.45 -0.69 5.34
N GLY A 28 -3.81 -1.14 4.25
CA GLY A 28 -2.40 -1.55 4.26
C GLY A 28 -2.15 -2.87 5.00
N ALA A 29 -3.18 -3.62 5.36
CA ALA A 29 -3.05 -4.90 6.04
C ALA A 29 -2.49 -6.00 5.13
N ILE A 30 -2.79 -5.93 3.83
CA ILE A 30 -2.35 -6.88 2.82
C ILE A 30 -1.52 -6.12 1.81
N THR A 31 -0.22 -6.39 1.76
CA THR A 31 0.72 -5.75 0.83
C THR A 31 1.54 -6.76 0.06
N VAL A 32 1.97 -6.41 -1.15
CA VAL A 32 2.94 -7.18 -1.92
C VAL A 32 4.04 -6.26 -2.44
N GLU A 33 5.28 -6.75 -2.45
CA GLU A 33 6.37 -6.10 -3.17
C GLU A 33 6.44 -6.62 -4.60
N TYR A 34 6.37 -5.70 -5.56
CA TYR A 34 6.51 -6.00 -6.97
C TYR A 34 7.37 -4.91 -7.63
N ARG A 35 8.47 -5.31 -8.29
CA ARG A 35 9.44 -4.40 -8.95
C ARG A 35 9.96 -3.26 -8.03
N GLY A 36 10.16 -3.54 -6.74
CA GLY A 36 10.61 -2.53 -5.76
C GLY A 36 9.52 -1.54 -5.31
N ASN A 37 8.27 -1.78 -5.72
CA ASN A 37 7.11 -1.03 -5.26
C ASN A 37 6.23 -1.89 -4.36
N THR A 38 5.80 -1.31 -3.25
CA THR A 38 4.84 -1.93 -2.32
C THR A 38 3.43 -1.55 -2.74
N TYR A 39 2.61 -2.55 -3.06
CA TYR A 39 1.20 -2.38 -3.40
C TYR A 39 0.34 -2.88 -2.24
N GLY A 40 -0.65 -2.08 -1.84
CA GLY A 40 -1.64 -2.45 -0.83
C GLY A 40 -2.93 -2.96 -1.46
N PHE A 41 -3.56 -3.95 -0.82
CA PHE A 41 -4.79 -4.59 -1.27
C PHE A 41 -5.86 -4.55 -0.17
N CYS A 42 -7.13 -4.49 -0.55
CA CYS A 42 -8.25 -4.53 0.38
C CYS A 42 -8.57 -5.95 0.86
N SER A 43 -8.17 -6.96 0.08
CA SER A 43 -8.47 -8.37 0.33
C SER A 43 -7.42 -9.30 -0.30
N GLU A 44 -7.34 -10.53 0.19
CA GLU A 44 -6.47 -11.56 -0.40
C GLU A 44 -6.86 -11.88 -1.84
N HIS A 45 -8.14 -11.75 -2.19
CA HIS A 45 -8.61 -11.95 -3.55
C HIS A 45 -7.99 -10.92 -4.51
N CYS A 46 -7.91 -9.65 -4.11
CA CYS A 46 -7.27 -8.60 -4.89
C CYS A 46 -5.76 -8.83 -4.98
N LYS A 47 -5.10 -9.26 -3.89
CA LYS A 47 -3.68 -9.68 -3.94
C LYS A 47 -3.45 -10.79 -4.96
N GLN A 48 -4.27 -11.84 -4.95
CA GLN A 48 -4.13 -12.97 -5.88
C GLN A 48 -4.39 -12.56 -7.34
N GLN A 49 -5.38 -11.70 -7.60
CA GLN A 49 -5.60 -11.12 -8.93
C GLN A 49 -4.40 -10.33 -9.40
N PHE A 50 -3.82 -9.52 -8.51
CA PHE A 50 -2.59 -8.80 -8.80
C PHE A 50 -1.41 -9.74 -9.06
N GLU A 51 -1.21 -10.80 -8.27
CA GLU A 51 -0.13 -11.78 -8.50
C GLU A 51 -0.30 -12.56 -9.82
N LYS A 52 -1.54 -12.80 -10.26
CA LYS A 52 -1.84 -13.46 -11.55
C LYS A 52 -1.49 -12.58 -12.75
N SER A 53 -1.78 -11.29 -12.67
CA SER A 53 -1.55 -10.34 -13.77
C SER A 53 -0.99 -9.01 -13.27
N PRO A 54 0.19 -8.96 -12.63
CA PRO A 54 0.68 -7.76 -11.98
C PRO A 54 0.91 -6.67 -13.01
N GLU A 55 1.41 -7.01 -14.21
CA GLU A 55 1.67 -6.07 -15.29
C GLU A 55 0.43 -5.30 -15.77
N ALA A 56 -0.76 -5.88 -15.62
CA ALA A 56 -2.03 -5.20 -15.94
C ALA A 56 -2.39 -4.11 -14.90
N TYR A 57 -1.92 -4.29 -13.66
CA TYR A 57 -2.21 -3.40 -12.52
C TYR A 57 -1.03 -2.50 -12.12
N ASN A 58 0.14 -2.70 -12.72
CA ASN A 58 1.24 -1.74 -12.71
C ASN A 58 0.88 -0.56 -13.63
N ALA A 59 -0.19 0.16 -13.31
CA ALA A 59 -0.51 1.40 -13.98
C ALA A 59 0.65 2.38 -13.76
N LYS A 60 1.16 2.89 -14.89
CA LYS A 60 2.30 3.80 -15.05
C LYS A 60 2.35 4.95 -14.06
#